data_AF-A0A0F9P375-F1
#
_entry.id   AF-A0A0F9P375-F1
#
_cell.length_a   1.000
_cell.length_b   1.000
_cell.length_c   1.000
_cell.angle_alpha   90.00
_cell.angle_beta   90.00
_cell.angle_gamma   90.00
#
_symmetry.space_group_name_H-M   'P 1'
#
loop_
_entity.id
_entity.type
_entity.pdbx_description
1 polymer ?
#
loop_
_entity_poly.entity_id
_entity_poly.type
_entity_poly.pdbx_seq_one_letter_code
_entity_poly.pdbx_strand_id
1 'polypeptide(L)'
;MRRANNYSTLTDPIKGVLERDGYVCGHCSKIVHVQPRQRPEDLGGLCKVCSNLICPRCYDDRMRKGKTCCTWQSQMDEIEARDRLLRQVGV
;
A
#
# COMPACT_ATOMS: atom_id res chain seq x y z
N MET A 1 -23.37 -2.16 -12.63
CA MET A 1 -22.03 -1.65 -12.99
C MET A 1 -21.22 -1.55 -11.69
N ARG A 2 -20.17 -2.36 -11.51
CA ARG A 2 -19.29 -2.23 -10.33
C ARG A 2 -18.63 -0.83 -10.43
N ARG A 3 -18.76 -0.01 -9.37
CA ARG A 3 -18.06 1.28 -9.31
C ARG A 3 -16.55 1.02 -9.43
N ALA A 4 -15.85 1.88 -10.15
CA ALA A 4 -14.43 1.76 -10.49
C ALA A 4 -13.54 1.78 -9.23
N ASN A 5 -13.47 0.66 -8.54
CA ASN A 5 -12.45 0.33 -7.57
C ASN A 5 -11.58 -0.75 -8.22
N ASN A 6 -10.26 -0.68 -8.01
CA ASN A 6 -9.29 -1.53 -8.69
C ASN A 6 -9.71 -3.00 -8.66
N TYR A 7 -9.63 -3.67 -9.81
CA TYR A 7 -9.85 -5.11 -9.92
C TYR A 7 -8.52 -5.78 -10.24
N SER A 8 -8.31 -6.98 -9.71
CA SER A 8 -7.08 -7.75 -9.90
C SER A 8 -7.42 -9.18 -10.23
N THR A 9 -6.79 -9.71 -11.28
CA THR A 9 -6.92 -11.10 -11.71
C THR A 9 -5.59 -11.79 -11.41
N LEU A 10 -5.57 -12.68 -10.42
CA LEU A 10 -4.42 -13.51 -10.07
C LEU A 10 -4.55 -14.86 -10.76
N THR A 11 -3.63 -15.16 -11.67
CA THR A 11 -3.57 -16.48 -12.34
C THR A 11 -2.58 -17.37 -11.60
N ASP A 12 -3.08 -18.40 -10.94
CA ASP A 12 -2.28 -19.42 -10.26
C ASP A 12 -2.39 -20.77 -11.00
N PRO A 13 -1.28 -21.45 -11.33
CA PRO A 13 -1.31 -22.69 -12.11
C PRO A 13 -1.96 -23.88 -11.39
N ILE A 14 -2.12 -23.81 -10.06
CA ILE A 14 -2.73 -24.87 -9.24
C ILE A 14 -4.17 -24.49 -8.86
N LYS A 15 -4.41 -23.22 -8.52
CA LYS A 15 -5.69 -22.73 -7.99
C LYS A 15 -6.60 -22.10 -9.04
N GLY A 16 -6.11 -21.93 -10.27
CA GLY A 16 -6.83 -21.27 -11.35
C GLY A 16 -6.82 -19.75 -11.24
N VAL A 17 -7.74 -19.10 -11.95
CA VAL A 17 -7.88 -17.65 -11.99
C VAL A 17 -8.70 -17.16 -10.79
N LEU A 18 -8.12 -16.28 -9.99
CA LEU A 18 -8.75 -15.65 -8.83
C LEU A 18 -8.97 -14.17 -9.10
N GLU A 19 -10.22 -13.74 -9.07
CA GLU A 19 -10.58 -12.32 -9.15
C GLU A 19 -10.68 -11.73 -7.74
N ARG A 20 -10.08 -10.55 -7.55
CA ARG A 20 -10.12 -9.80 -6.29
C ARG A 20 -10.41 -8.34 -6.55
N ASP A 21 -11.34 -7.78 -5.78
CA ASP A 21 -11.50 -6.34 -5.68
C ASP A 21 -10.37 -5.77 -4.80
N GLY A 22 -10.02 -4.51 -5.00
CA GLY A 22 -8.97 -3.86 -4.23
C GLY A 22 -8.91 -2.35 -4.42
N TYR A 23 -7.92 -1.75 -3.77
CA TYR A 23 -7.60 -0.33 -3.92
C TYR A 23 -6.08 -0.13 -3.82
N VAL A 24 -5.57 1.02 -4.26
CA VAL A 24 -4.15 1.37 -4.16
C VAL A 24 -3.95 2.30 -2.97
N CYS A 25 -3.00 1.98 -2.10
CA CYS A 25 -2.62 2.82 -0.98
C CYS A 25 -1.99 4.13 -1.46
N GLY A 26 -2.48 5.28 -1.01
CA GLY A 26 -1.94 6.59 -1.36
C GLY A 26 -0.57 6.94 -0.74
N HIS A 27 -0.05 6.11 0.19
CA HIS A 27 1.29 6.32 0.75
C HIS A 27 2.37 5.55 0.01
N CYS A 28 2.15 4.25 -0.19
CA CYS A 28 3.18 3.33 -0.69
C CYS A 28 2.84 2.74 -2.07
N SER A 29 1.75 3.18 -2.70
CA SER A 29 1.27 2.70 -4.00
C SER A 29 1.03 1.19 -4.10
N LYS A 30 0.97 0.49 -2.97
CA LYS A 30 0.71 -0.94 -2.90
C LYS A 30 -0.78 -1.21 -3.15
N ILE A 31 -1.06 -2.23 -3.96
CA ILE A 31 -2.41 -2.77 -4.15
C ILE A 31 -2.81 -3.54 -2.87
N VAL A 32 -3.95 -3.17 -2.30
CA VAL A 32 -4.59 -3.84 -1.18
C VAL A 32 -5.79 -4.60 -1.72
N HIS A 33 -5.75 -5.93 -1.64
CA HIS A 33 -6.89 -6.76 -2.01
C HIS A 33 -7.93 -6.76 -0.88
N VAL A 34 -9.18 -6.52 -1.23
CA VAL A 34 -10.33 -6.53 -0.33
C VAL A 34 -10.98 -7.91 -0.40
N GLN A 35 -11.15 -8.54 0.76
CA GLN A 35 -11.85 -9.81 0.85
C GLN A 35 -13.37 -9.59 0.84
N PRO A 36 -14.16 -10.56 0.33
CA PRO A 36 -15.61 -10.52 0.43
C PRO A 36 -16.05 -10.36 1.89
N ARG A 37 -16.93 -9.39 2.17
CA ARG A 37 -17.45 -9.09 3.52
C ARG A 37 -16.37 -8.72 4.54
N GLN A 38 -15.21 -8.25 4.09
CA GLN A 38 -14.18 -7.75 4.99
C GLN A 38 -14.70 -6.53 5.76
N ARG A 39 -14.36 -6.47 7.05
CA ARG A 39 -14.69 -5.33 7.90
C ARG A 39 -13.89 -4.11 7.43
N PRO A 40 -14.52 -2.92 7.29
CA PRO A 40 -13.80 -1.71 6.85
C PRO A 40 -12.61 -1.35 7.74
N GLU A 41 -12.68 -1.66 9.03
CA GLU A 41 -11.62 -1.40 10.01
C GLU A 41 -10.34 -2.20 9.73
N ASP A 42 -10.47 -3.36 9.08
CA ASP A 42 -9.35 -4.24 8.72
C ASP A 42 -8.67 -3.83 7.41
N LEU A 43 -9.26 -2.91 6.64
CA LEU A 43 -8.75 -2.46 5.35
C LEU A 43 -7.71 -1.35 5.46
N GLY A 44 -7.40 -0.89 6.67
CA GLY A 44 -6.50 0.23 6.94
C GLY A 44 -7.29 1.46 7.34
N GLY A 45 -7.02 2.60 6.72
CA GLY A 45 -7.73 3.83 7.08
C GLY A 45 -7.62 4.95 6.08
N LEU A 46 -8.11 6.12 6.47
CA LEU A 46 -7.98 7.35 5.70
C LEU A 46 -6.81 8.17 6.26
N CYS A 47 -5.86 8.55 5.42
CA CYS A 47 -4.82 9.49 5.83
C CYS A 47 -5.39 10.91 5.88
N LYS A 48 -5.34 11.56 7.04
CA LYS A 48 -5.83 12.94 7.21
C LYS A 48 -4.95 14.02 6.55
N VAL A 49 -3.80 13.66 5.99
CA VAL A 49 -2.88 14.61 5.33
C VAL A 49 -3.09 14.60 3.82
N CYS A 50 -3.03 13.43 3.19
CA CYS A 50 -3.22 13.31 1.74
C CYS A 50 -4.66 12.95 1.33
N SER A 51 -5.56 12.76 2.30
CA SER A 51 -6.98 12.41 2.08
C SER A 51 -7.22 11.14 1.25
N ASN A 52 -6.22 10.27 1.14
CA ASN A 52 -6.30 9.01 0.41
C ASN A 52 -6.47 7.81 1.36
N LEU A 53 -7.02 6.71 0.82
CA LEU A 53 -7.04 5.42 1.49
C LEU A 53 -5.62 4.88 1.64
N ILE A 54 -5.30 4.35 2.81
CA ILE A 54 -3.98 3.80 3.15
C ILE A 54 -4.09 2.39 3.67
N CYS A 55 -3.09 1.57 3.34
CA CYS A 55 -3.02 0.18 3.75
C CYS A 55 -2.81 0.04 5.28
N PRO A 56 -3.16 -1.13 5.87
CA PRO A 56 -3.00 -1.36 7.30
C PRO A 56 -1.59 -1.08 7.83
N ARG A 57 -0.56 -1.44 7.06
CA ARG A 57 0.83 -1.15 7.42
C ARG A 57 1.11 0.35 7.51
N CYS A 58 0.65 1.13 6.54
CA CYS A 58 0.84 2.59 6.56
C CYS A 58 0.02 3.26 7.65
N TYR A 59 -1.16 2.72 7.97
CA TYR A 59 -1.95 3.15 9.10
C TYR A 59 -1.21 2.89 10.42
N ASP A 60 -0.68 1.68 10.61
CA ASP A 60 0.10 1.29 11.79
C ASP A 60 1.41 2.07 11.92
N ASP A 61 2.15 2.27 10.83
CA ASP A 61 3.40 3.05 10.85
C ASP A 61 3.12 4.50 11.30
N ARG A 62 1.97 5.06 10.94
CA ARG A 62 1.53 6.38 11.42
C ARG A 62 1.13 6.38 12.89
N MET A 63 0.31 5.41 13.31
CA MET A 63 -0.26 5.36 14.66
C MET A 63 0.74 4.90 15.72
N ARG A 64 1.62 3.95 15.39
CA ARG A 64 2.55 3.33 16.34
C ARG A 64 3.97 3.91 16.29
N LYS A 65 4.45 4.30 15.10
CA LYS A 65 5.85 4.76 14.91
C LYS A 65 5.96 6.26 14.68
N GLY A 66 4.83 6.97 14.67
CA GLY A 66 4.80 8.42 14.41
C GLY A 66 5.27 8.81 13.02
N LYS A 67 5.34 7.88 12.05
CA LYS A 67 5.73 8.23 10.68
C LYS A 67 4.68 9.16 10.08
N THR A 68 5.12 10.32 9.64
CA THR A 68 4.27 11.31 8.97
C THR A 68 4.07 10.93 7.50
N CYS A 69 2.96 11.38 6.93
CA CYS A 69 2.76 11.29 5.49
C CYS A 69 3.78 12.23 4.83
N CYS A 70 4.59 11.70 3.93
CA CYS A 70 5.53 12.45 3.10
C CYS A 70 5.17 12.33 1.62
N THR A 71 5.63 13.28 0.81
CA THR A 71 5.41 13.26 -0.64
C THR A 71 6.10 12.04 -1.25
N TRP A 72 5.59 11.56 -2.39
CA TRP A 72 6.21 10.45 -3.11
C TRP A 72 7.69 10.73 -3.45
N GLN A 73 8.01 11.98 -3.83
CA GLN A 73 9.38 12.38 -4.13
C GLN A 73 10.29 12.18 -2.91
N SER A 74 9.89 12.66 -1.72
CA SER A 74 10.68 12.47 -0.50
C SER A 74 10.87 10.99 -0.15
N GLN A 75 9.87 10.14 -0.42
CA GLN A 75 10.01 8.69 -0.23
C GLN A 75 11.04 8.08 -1.20
N MET A 76 11.06 8.52 -2.47
CA MET A 76 12.06 8.07 -3.43
C MET A 76 13.46 8.52 -3.03
N ASP A 77 13.60 9.78 -2.60
CA ASP A 77 14.88 10.32 -2.14
C ASP A 77 15.44 9.51 -0.95
N GLU A 78 14.60 9.12 0.02
CA GLU A 78 15.00 8.24 1.13
C GLU A 78 15.44 6.85 0.66
N ILE A 79 14.72 6.26 -0.30
CA ILE A 79 15.03 4.94 -0.85
C ILE A 79 16.34 4.98 -1.63
N GLU A 80 16.53 5.99 -2.48
CA GLU A 80 17.76 6.19 -3.25
C GLU A 80 18.96 6.49 -2.36
N ALA A 81 18.78 7.30 -1.31
CA ALA A 81 19.82 7.57 -0.32
C ALA A 81 20.26 6.28 0.41
N ARG A 82 19.29 5.44 0.79
CA ARG A 82 19.57 4.14 1.40
C ARG A 82 20.29 3.21 0.44
N ASP A 83 19.85 3.12 -0.82
CA ASP A 83 20.49 2.29 -1.85
C ASP A 83 21.94 2.74 -2.10
N ARG A 84 22.19 4.05 -2.18
CA ARG A 84 23.53 4.62 -2.30
C ARG A 84 24.43 4.22 -1.12
N LEU A 85 23.90 4.27 0.10
CA LEU A 85 24.62 3.85 1.30
C LEU A 85 24.96 2.36 1.25
N LEU A 86 24.01 1.49 0.91
CA LEU A 86 24.22 0.03 0.84
C LEU A 86 25.33 -0.33 -0.16
N ARG A 87 25.32 0.31 -1.34
CA ARG A 87 26.39 0.16 -2.34
C ARG A 87 27.76 0.64 -1.83
N GLN A 88 27.81 1.68 -1.01
CA GLN A 88 29.07 2.17 -0.43
C GLN A 88 29.63 1.25 0.65
N VAL A 89 28.76 0.60 1.44
CA VAL A 89 29.19 -0.31 2.53
C VAL A 89 29.36 -1.77 2.09
N GLY A 90 29.13 -2.06 0.80
CA GLY A 90 29.39 -3.38 0.20
C GLY A 90 28.35 -4.46 0.58
N VAL A 91 27.12 -4.05 0.88
CA VAL A 91 25.97 -4.94 1.15
C VAL A 91 25.05 -5.03 -0.06
#